data_AF-A0A3N6T2Z3-F1
#
_entry.id   AF-A0A3N6T2Z3-F1
#
_cell.length_a   1.000
_cell.length_b   1.000
_cell.length_c   1.000
_cell.angle_alpha   90.00
_cell.angle_beta   90.00
_cell.angle_gamma   90.00
#
_symmetry.space_group_name_H-M   'P 1'
#
loop_
_entity.id
_entity.type
_entity.pdbx_description
1 polymer ?
#
loop_
_entity_poly.entity_id
_entity_poly.type
_entity_poly.pdbx_seq_one_letter_code
_entity_poly.pdbx_strand_id
1 'polypeptide(L)' 'MRSTMKKIILFVSLAGLLAGCASPAQRMAECQAQGISKDACYQAEQNRQASIMNAAEKQALENASKAVK' A
#
# COMPACT_ATOMS: atom_id res chain seq x y z
N MET A 1 6.25 19.75 -28.82
CA MET A 1 5.09 19.14 -28.13
C MET A 1 5.31 17.70 -27.66
N ARG A 2 5.92 16.79 -28.45
CA ARG A 2 6.11 15.36 -28.07
C ARG A 2 6.91 15.11 -26.78
N SER A 3 7.95 15.94 -26.52
CA SER A 3 8.83 15.78 -25.35
C SER A 3 8.18 16.26 -24.04
N THR A 4 7.35 17.31 -24.10
CA THR A 4 6.65 17.88 -22.92
C THR A 4 5.60 16.90 -22.37
N MET A 5 4.85 16.22 -23.26
CA MET A 5 3.83 15.24 -22.87
C MET A 5 4.43 14.01 -22.15
N LYS A 6 5.61 13.56 -22.60
CA LYS A 6 6.36 12.46 -21.95
C LYS A 6 6.80 12.82 -20.54
N LYS A 7 7.26 14.06 -20.32
CA LYS A 7 7.60 14.56 -18.98
C LYS A 7 6.37 14.57 -18.06
N ILE A 8 5.24 15.05 -18.56
CA ILE A 8 3.97 15.09 -17.79
C ILE A 8 3.55 13.68 -17.38
N ILE A 9 3.56 12.71 -18.31
CA ILE A 9 3.23 11.31 -18.00
C ILE A 9 4.15 10.75 -16.91
N LEU A 10 5.45 11.02 -17.00
CA LEU A 10 6.44 10.53 -16.04
C LEU A 10 6.22 11.13 -14.64
N PHE A 11 5.92 12.43 -14.55
CA PHE A 11 5.59 13.10 -13.29
C PHE A 11 4.30 12.55 -12.66
N VAL A 12 3.26 12.31 -13.46
CA VAL A 12 2.00 11.74 -12.96
C VAL A 12 2.21 10.32 -12.43
N SER A 13 2.99 9.49 -13.13
CA SER A 13 3.30 8.13 -12.65
C SER A 13 4.06 8.13 -11.32
N LEU A 14 5.02 9.06 -11.15
CA LEU A 14 5.81 9.14 -9.93
C LEU A 14 4.96 9.60 -8.73
N ALA A 15 4.08 10.58 -8.93
CA ALA A 15 3.14 11.02 -7.91
C ALA A 15 2.16 9.90 -7.49
N GLY A 16 1.71 9.07 -8.43
CA GLY A 16 0.83 7.93 -8.14
C GLY A 16 1.48 6.85 -7.28
N LEU A 17 2.78 6.60 -7.45
CA LEU A 17 3.52 5.62 -6.62
C LEU A 17 3.66 6.08 -5.16
N LEU A 18 3.78 7.39 -4.93
CA LEU A 18 3.94 7.97 -3.60
C LEU A 18 2.63 7.96 -2.78
N ALA A 19 1.47 7.88 -3.43
CA ALA A 19 0.17 7.78 -2.76
C ALA A 19 0.00 6.46 -1.97
N GLY A 20 0.84 5.44 -2.22
CA GLY A 20 0.85 4.19 -1.48
C GLY A 20 1.50 4.26 -0.09
N CYS A 21 2.22 5.34 0.23
CA CYS A 21 3.05 5.47 1.43
C CYS A 21 2.31 6.11 2.62
N ALA A 22 1.01 5.85 2.80
CA ALA A 22 0.32 6.31 4.00
C ALA A 22 0.89 5.60 5.25
N SER A 23 1.15 6.34 6.31
CA SER A 23 1.48 5.74 7.61
C SER A 23 0.24 5.10 8.25
N PRO A 24 0.41 4.13 9.17
CA PRO A 24 -0.72 3.58 9.93
C PRO A 24 -1.53 4.67 10.66
N ALA A 25 -0.85 5.68 11.20
CA ALA A 25 -1.50 6.81 11.88
C ALA A 25 -2.39 7.63 10.95
N GLN A 26 -1.93 7.92 9.72
CA GLN A 26 -2.74 8.63 8.72
C GLN A 26 -3.99 7.85 8.34
N ARG A 27 -3.88 6.53 8.12
CA ARG A 27 -5.04 5.69 7.80
C ARG A 27 -6.05 5.61 8.94
N MET A 28 -5.57 5.52 10.17
CA MET A 28 -6.43 5.56 11.36
C MET A 28 -7.16 6.89 11.47
N ALA A 29 -6.48 8.02 11.22
CA ALA A 29 -7.09 9.34 11.23
C ALA A 29 -8.12 9.51 10.11
N GLU A 30 -7.81 9.08 8.89
CA GLU A 30 -8.73 9.10 7.74
C GLU A 30 -9.96 8.21 7.98
N CYS A 31 -9.78 7.03 8.55
CA CYS A 31 -10.88 6.13 8.90
C CYS A 31 -11.80 6.76 9.96
N GLN A 32 -11.24 7.36 11.01
CA GLN A 32 -12.03 8.06 12.03
C GLN A 32 -12.72 9.31 11.47
N ALA A 33 -12.08 10.03 10.56
CA ALA A 33 -12.67 11.21 9.89
C ALA A 33 -13.91 10.87 9.06
N GLN A 34 -14.09 9.61 8.67
CA GLN A 34 -15.30 9.12 8.02
C GLN A 34 -16.45 8.81 9.02
N GLY A 35 -16.25 9.07 10.32
CA GLY A 35 -17.22 8.77 11.37
C GLY A 35 -17.21 7.32 11.85
N ILE A 36 -16.20 6.54 11.46
CA ILE A 36 -16.04 5.15 11.89
C ILE A 36 -15.46 5.13 13.31
N SER A 37 -15.94 4.21 14.15
CA SER A 37 -15.42 4.07 15.52
C SER A 37 -13.94 3.70 15.53
N LYS A 38 -13.22 4.16 16.56
CA LYS A 38 -11.79 3.86 16.73
C LYS A 38 -11.50 2.36 16.69
N ASP A 39 -12.35 1.55 17.31
CA ASP A 39 -12.16 0.10 17.38
C ASP A 39 -12.34 -0.57 16.02
N ALA A 40 -13.35 -0.15 15.24
CA ALA A 40 -13.56 -0.65 13.89
C ALA A 40 -12.39 -0.28 12.97
N CYS A 41 -11.88 0.96 13.07
CA CYS A 41 -10.67 1.37 12.35
C CYS A 41 -9.45 0.53 12.77
N TYR A 42 -9.30 0.26 14.06
CA TYR A 42 -8.18 -0.52 14.59
C TYR A 42 -8.23 -1.97 14.08
N GLN A 43 -9.41 -2.57 14.07
CA GLN A 43 -9.60 -3.92 13.53
C GLN A 43 -9.34 -3.96 12.02
N ALA A 44 -9.80 -2.96 11.26
CA ALA A 44 -9.52 -2.87 9.83
C ALA A 44 -8.02 -2.76 9.54
N GLU A 45 -7.29 -1.94 10.29
CA GLU A 45 -5.84 -1.80 10.12
C GLU A 45 -5.06 -3.07 10.54
N GLN A 46 -5.53 -3.79 11.56
CA GLN A 46 -4.97 -5.11 11.90
C GLN A 46 -5.20 -6.14 10.79
N ASN A 47 -6.41 -6.19 10.23
CA ASN A 47 -6.73 -7.07 9.11
C ASN A 47 -5.86 -6.76 7.89
N ARG A 48 -5.61 -5.48 7.61
CA ARG A 48 -4.69 -5.05 6.56
C ARG A 48 -3.27 -5.57 6.82
N GLN A 49 -2.74 -5.41 8.04
CA GLN A 49 -1.41 -5.90 8.38
C GLN A 49 -1.31 -7.42 8.21
N ALA A 50 -2.31 -8.17 8.68
CA ALA A 50 -2.37 -9.62 8.49
C ALA A 50 -2.37 -10.01 7.01
N SER A 51 -3.14 -9.30 6.18
CA SER A 51 -3.15 -9.52 4.72
C SER A 51 -1.78 -9.27 4.07
N ILE A 52 -1.09 -8.20 4.47
CA ILE A 52 0.26 -7.89 3.95
C ILE A 52 1.25 -8.99 4.37
N MET A 53 1.21 -9.42 5.62
CA MET A 53 2.09 -10.47 6.14
C MET A 53 1.84 -11.80 5.41
N ASN A 54 0.59 -12.19 5.20
CA ASN A 54 0.26 -13.41 4.45
C ASN A 54 0.74 -13.35 3.00
N ALA A 55 0.61 -12.20 2.34
CA ALA A 55 1.11 -12.00 0.98
C ALA A 55 2.65 -12.06 0.94
N ALA A 56 3.31 -11.45 1.93
CA ALA A 56 4.77 -11.47 2.05
C ALA A 56 5.30 -12.89 2.33
N GLU A 57 4.64 -13.63 3.22
CA GLU A 57 4.97 -15.03 3.51
C GLU A 57 4.85 -15.90 2.26
N LYS A 58 3.73 -15.80 1.53
CA LYS A 58 3.57 -16.52 0.26
C LYS A 58 4.69 -16.20 -0.72
N GLN A 59 5.02 -14.92 -0.89
CA GLN A 59 6.10 -14.50 -1.78
C GLN A 59 7.47 -15.03 -1.32
N ALA A 60 7.71 -15.07 -0.01
CA ALA A 60 8.94 -15.63 0.57
C ALA A 60 9.05 -17.13 0.28
N LEU A 61 7.96 -17.90 0.42
CA LEU A 61 7.91 -19.32 0.10
C LEU A 61 8.15 -19.56 -1.41
N GLU A 62 7.51 -18.78 -2.29
CA GLU A 62 7.75 -18.87 -3.73
C GLU A 62 9.20 -18.57 -4.09
N ASN A 63 9.79 -17.54 -3.48
CA ASN A 63 11.18 -17.17 -3.71
C ASN A 63 12.15 -18.25 -3.20
N ALA A 64 11.89 -18.82 -2.01
CA ALA A 64 12.66 -19.94 -1.48
C ALA A 64 12.59 -21.17 -2.40
N SER A 65 11.40 -21.49 -2.92
CA SER A 65 11.21 -22.61 -3.85
C SER A 65 11.98 -22.45 -5.16
N LYS A 66 12.12 -21.21 -5.65
CA LYS A 66 12.88 -20.87 -6.86
C LYS A 66 14.39 -20.91 -6.62
N ALA A 67 14.85 -20.61 -5.41
CA ALA A 67 16.27 -20.57 -5.08
C ALA A 67 16.92 -21.96 -4.96
N VAL A 68 16.12 -23.03 -4.83
CA VAL A 68 16.59 -24.41 -4.64
C VAL A 68 16.47 -25.25 -5.94
N LYS A 69 15.89 -24.69 -7.01
CA LYS A 69 15.86 -25.30 -8.36
C LYS A 69 17.00 -24.76 -9.21
#